data_AF-A0A1M3NPL1-F1
#
_entry.id   AF-A0A1M3NPL1-F1
#
_cell.length_a   1.000
_cell.length_b   1.000
_cell.length_c   1.000
_cell.angle_alpha   90.00
_cell.angle_beta   90.00
_cell.angle_gamma   90.00
#
_symmetry.space_group_name_H-M   'P 1'
#
loop_
_entity.id
_entity.type
_entity.pdbx_description
1 polymer ?
#
loop_
_entity_poly.entity_id
_entity_poly.type
_entity_poly.pdbx_seq_one_letter_code
_entity_poly.pdbx_strand_id
1 'polypeptide(L)'
;MIDRAPTAEDARDLLAAEYVLGLTEPADLPQVEAFILRDTAFAALVAAWRARLSSLDFTADAVEPDPRLWADVETALGGPPPLSQAVEEPPSPRTEMEPSVAPTPPVEPRPSQPRAVAQEEAQPSGLWRSLTFWRGLGLAALAAALLLGAGLGYFLQEARRQPTLIAVLMPPNGGRAAAIVRAFATGRAEIEPLQPVDVPPGKAIQIWTLPDVATAPKSVGVIDRASRATLKLEGLPATRPGQMFQMTIEDAGGSPTGAPTGPLLGKGEAAQAL
;
A
#
# COMPACT_ATOMS: atom_id res chain seq x y z
N MET A 1 -37.00 -5.48 -9.62
CA MET A 1 -35.72 -4.80 -9.33
C MET A 1 -36.06 -3.74 -8.30
N ILE A 2 -35.78 -3.98 -7.01
CA ILE A 2 -36.16 -3.04 -5.93
C ILE A 2 -35.04 -1.99 -5.86
N ASP A 3 -35.38 -0.75 -6.20
CA ASP A 3 -34.52 0.43 -6.07
C ASP A 3 -34.40 0.76 -4.57
N ARG A 4 -33.23 0.50 -4.00
CA ARG A 4 -32.92 0.79 -2.59
C ARG A 4 -32.26 2.15 -2.55
N ALA A 5 -32.80 3.08 -1.75
CA ALA A 5 -32.18 4.38 -1.54
C ALA A 5 -30.72 4.22 -1.09
N PRO A 6 -29.78 5.01 -1.66
CA PRO A 6 -28.36 4.91 -1.36
C PRO A 6 -28.13 5.17 0.13
N THR A 7 -27.30 4.33 0.75
CA THR A 7 -26.89 4.51 2.13
C THR A 7 -25.89 5.66 2.26
N ALA A 8 -25.64 6.11 3.49
CA ALA A 8 -24.61 7.12 3.74
C ALA A 8 -23.20 6.65 3.34
N GLU A 9 -22.97 5.33 3.32
CA GLU A 9 -21.71 4.73 2.86
C GLU A 9 -21.61 4.77 1.34
N ASP A 10 -22.70 4.43 0.63
CA ASP A 10 -22.77 4.51 -0.84
C ASP A 10 -22.56 5.95 -1.33
N ALA A 11 -23.14 6.94 -0.63
CA ALA A 11 -22.94 8.35 -0.95
C ALA A 11 -21.49 8.81 -0.76
N ARG A 12 -20.77 8.25 0.21
CA ARG A 12 -19.37 8.59 0.48
C ARG A 12 -18.41 7.92 -0.50
N ASP A 13 -18.70 6.67 -0.87
CA ASP A 13 -17.96 5.98 -1.93
C ASP A 13 -18.10 6.71 -3.27
N LEU A 14 -19.32 7.15 -3.59
CA LEU A 14 -19.62 7.91 -4.80
C LEU A 14 -18.91 9.28 -4.80
N LEU A 15 -18.95 10.02 -3.68
CA LEU A 15 -18.23 11.29 -3.53
C LEU A 15 -16.71 11.11 -3.71
N ALA A 16 -16.14 10.02 -3.18
CA ALA A 16 -14.72 9.70 -3.38
C ALA A 16 -14.40 9.41 -4.86
N ALA A 17 -15.29 8.70 -5.56
CA ALA A 17 -15.16 8.42 -6.99
C ALA A 17 -15.22 9.72 -7.82
N GLU A 18 -16.17 10.61 -7.53
CA GLU A 18 -16.31 11.91 -8.19
C GLU A 18 -15.05 12.76 -8.02
N TYR A 19 -14.50 12.80 -6.80
CA TYR A 19 -13.26 13.51 -6.52
C TYR A 19 -12.08 12.96 -7.31
N VAL A 20 -11.91 11.64 -7.36
CA VAL A 20 -10.81 11.01 -8.10
C VAL A 20 -10.94 11.20 -9.61
N LEU A 21 -12.16 11.15 -10.15
CA LEU A 21 -12.44 11.39 -11.57
C LEU A 21 -12.39 12.89 -11.95
N GLY A 22 -12.18 13.78 -10.99
CA GLY A 22 -12.18 15.24 -11.22
C GLY A 22 -13.56 15.81 -11.55
N LEU A 23 -14.63 15.12 -11.12
CA LEU A 23 -16.03 15.51 -11.34
C LEU A 23 -16.63 16.30 -10.17
N THR A 24 -15.89 16.46 -9.07
CA THR A 24 -16.33 17.28 -7.93
C THR A 24 -16.48 18.75 -8.34
N GLU A 25 -17.57 19.37 -7.91
CA GLU A 25 -17.80 20.79 -8.18
C GLU A 25 -16.68 21.66 -7.58
N PRO A 26 -16.20 22.70 -8.28
CA PRO A 26 -15.09 23.53 -7.79
C PRO A 26 -15.34 24.20 -6.43
N ALA A 27 -16.62 24.42 -6.07
CA ALA A 27 -17.01 24.98 -4.79
C ALA A 27 -16.81 24.00 -3.61
N ASP A 28 -16.87 22.70 -3.87
CA ASP A 28 -16.84 21.65 -2.84
C ASP A 28 -15.43 21.07 -2.64
N LEU A 29 -14.50 21.30 -3.58
CA LEU A 29 -13.12 20.82 -3.52
C LEU A 29 -12.41 21.12 -2.19
N PRO A 30 -12.45 22.36 -1.63
CA PRO A 30 -11.77 22.65 -0.38
C PRO A 30 -12.32 21.85 0.80
N GLN A 31 -13.63 21.55 0.77
CA GLN A 31 -14.29 20.78 1.82
C GLN A 31 -13.93 19.29 1.72
N VAL A 32 -13.90 18.74 0.50
CA VAL A 32 -13.48 17.36 0.24
C VAL A 32 -12.00 17.15 0.61
N GLU A 33 -11.12 18.08 0.25
CA GLU A 33 -9.71 18.05 0.63
C GLU A 33 -9.52 18.10 2.16
N ALA A 34 -10.26 18.97 2.84
CA ALA A 34 -10.26 19.01 4.30
C ALA A 34 -10.77 17.71 4.93
N PHE A 35 -11.73 17.02 4.30
CA PHE A 35 -12.17 15.70 4.72
C PHE A 35 -11.11 14.63 4.53
N ILE A 36 -10.39 14.61 3.42
CA ILE A 36 -9.29 13.67 3.19
C ILE A 36 -8.22 13.80 4.28
N LEU A 37 -7.92 15.01 4.74
CA LEU A 37 -6.93 15.25 5.79
C LEU A 37 -7.40 14.84 7.20
N ARG A 38 -8.72 14.84 7.46
CA ARG A 38 -9.29 14.64 8.79
C ARG A 38 -9.92 13.27 9.00
N ASP A 39 -10.38 12.63 7.92
CA ASP A 39 -11.11 11.37 7.93
C ASP A 39 -10.32 10.29 7.18
N THR A 40 -9.70 9.39 7.96
CA THR A 40 -8.88 8.30 7.43
C THR A 40 -9.68 7.27 6.64
N ALA A 41 -10.97 7.09 6.95
CA ALA A 41 -11.84 6.17 6.21
C ALA A 41 -12.18 6.74 4.84
N PHE A 42 -12.49 8.04 4.76
CA PHE A 42 -12.71 8.72 3.49
C PHE A 42 -11.44 8.79 2.63
N ALA A 43 -10.28 9.06 3.25
CA ALA A 43 -8.99 9.02 2.57
C ALA A 43 -8.69 7.62 1.98
N ALA A 44 -9.07 6.55 2.68
CA ALA A 44 -8.92 5.18 2.17
C ALA A 44 -9.82 4.90 0.96
N LEU A 45 -11.06 5.42 0.93
CA LEU A 45 -11.94 5.33 -0.24
C LEU A 45 -11.33 6.04 -1.45
N VAL A 46 -10.82 7.27 -1.27
CA VAL A 46 -10.12 8.02 -2.33
C VAL A 46 -8.89 7.26 -2.84
N ALA A 47 -8.09 6.67 -1.94
CA ALA A 47 -6.94 5.86 -2.32
C ALA A 47 -7.35 4.60 -3.10
N ALA A 48 -8.43 3.92 -2.69
CA ALA A 48 -8.95 2.75 -3.38
C ALA A 48 -9.43 3.08 -4.80
N TRP A 49 -10.12 4.21 -4.98
CA TRP A 49 -10.53 4.68 -6.31
C TRP A 49 -9.36 5.04 -7.20
N ARG A 50 -8.33 5.73 -6.68
CA ARG A 50 -7.08 5.99 -7.42
C ARG A 50 -6.39 4.70 -7.85
N ALA A 51 -6.27 3.73 -6.95
CA ALA A 51 -5.66 2.43 -7.25
C ALA A 51 -6.46 1.63 -8.28
N ARG A 52 -7.80 1.73 -8.28
CA ARG A 52 -8.68 1.08 -9.27
C ARG A 52 -8.49 1.68 -10.66
N LEU A 53 -8.24 2.99 -10.75
CA LEU A 53 -8.13 3.71 -12.01
C LEU A 53 -6.70 3.82 -12.54
N SER A 54 -5.69 3.50 -11.73
CA SER A 54 -4.27 3.60 -12.12
C SER A 54 -3.91 2.80 -13.37
N SER A 55 -4.61 1.69 -13.65
CA SER A 55 -4.39 0.92 -14.89
C SER A 55 -4.70 1.72 -16.16
N LEU A 56 -5.59 2.72 -16.07
CA LEU A 56 -5.95 3.58 -17.19
C LEU A 56 -4.83 4.55 -17.55
N ASP A 57 -3.99 4.94 -16.58
CA ASP A 57 -2.86 5.85 -16.83
C ASP A 57 -1.86 5.25 -17.84
N PHE A 58 -1.73 3.92 -17.86
CA PHE A 58 -0.86 3.21 -18.81
C PHE A 58 -1.43 3.10 -20.23
N THR A 59 -2.68 3.53 -20.45
CA THR A 59 -3.31 3.55 -21.77
C THR A 59 -3.15 4.87 -22.50
N ALA A 60 -2.66 5.92 -21.82
CA ALA A 60 -2.43 7.22 -22.40
C ALA A 60 -1.13 7.24 -23.23
N ASP A 61 -1.17 7.89 -24.40
CA ASP A 61 0.03 8.14 -25.19
C ASP A 61 0.92 9.17 -24.50
N ALA A 62 2.23 8.92 -24.45
CA ALA A 62 3.20 9.87 -23.90
C ALA A 62 3.28 11.12 -24.79
N VAL A 63 3.03 12.28 -24.19
CA VAL A 63 3.19 13.59 -24.83
C VAL A 63 4.36 14.31 -24.17
N GLU A 64 5.35 14.72 -24.97
CA GLU A 64 6.48 15.48 -24.47
C GLU A 64 6.01 16.87 -23.97
N PRO A 65 6.23 17.23 -22.69
CA PRO A 65 5.83 18.53 -22.18
C PRO A 65 6.71 19.65 -22.74
N ASP A 66 6.24 20.90 -22.67
CA ASP A 66 7.07 22.06 -23.02
C ASP A 66 8.33 22.10 -22.12
N PRO A 67 9.54 22.27 -22.66
CA PRO A 67 10.78 22.29 -21.87
C PRO A 67 10.81 23.36 -20.77
N ARG A 68 10.00 24.41 -20.85
CA ARG A 68 9.88 25.46 -19.83
C ARG A 68 8.94 25.10 -18.69
N LEU A 69 8.02 24.15 -18.90
CA LEU A 69 7.03 23.74 -17.90
C LEU A 69 7.69 23.37 -16.57
N TRP A 70 8.83 22.68 -16.64
CA TRP A 70 9.56 22.28 -15.45
C TRP A 70 10.11 23.48 -14.66
N ALA A 71 10.70 24.46 -15.36
CA ALA A 71 11.22 25.68 -14.74
C ALA A 71 10.10 26.53 -14.13
N ASP A 72 8.92 26.55 -14.75
CA ASP A 72 7.73 27.23 -14.22
C ASP A 72 7.21 26.57 -12.94
N VAL A 73 7.20 25.23 -12.89
CA VAL A 73 6.83 24.45 -11.69
C VAL A 73 7.81 24.70 -10.56
N GLU A 74 9.12 24.68 -10.83
CA GLU A 74 10.16 24.99 -9.83
C GLU A 74 9.98 26.40 -9.27
N THR A 75 9.68 27.38 -10.13
CA THR A 75 9.43 28.77 -9.72
C THR A 75 8.15 28.87 -8.86
N ALA A 76 7.08 28.20 -9.25
CA ALA A 76 5.80 28.19 -8.52
C ALA A 76 5.92 27.55 -7.13
N LEU A 77 6.80 26.55 -6.98
CA LEU A 77 7.12 25.89 -5.71
C LEU A 77 8.11 26.70 -4.83
N GLY A 78 8.57 27.87 -5.28
CA GLY A 78 9.48 28.74 -4.53
C GLY A 78 10.97 28.46 -4.78
N GLY A 79 11.31 27.66 -5.80
CA GLY A 79 12.66 27.18 -6.09
C GLY A 79 13.16 26.13 -5.08
N PRO A 80 14.13 25.26 -5.45
CA PRO A 80 14.77 24.41 -4.47
C PRO A 80 15.49 25.30 -3.44
N PRO A 81 15.30 25.10 -2.12
CA PRO A 81 16.05 25.85 -1.13
C PRO A 81 17.55 25.59 -1.35
N PRO A 82 18.43 26.60 -1.32
CA PRO A 82 19.85 26.32 -1.22
C PRO A 82 20.05 25.48 0.05
N LEU A 83 20.68 24.31 -0.07
CA LEU A 83 21.00 23.40 1.05
C LEU A 83 22.06 23.98 2.01
N SER A 84 22.13 25.30 2.14
CA SER A 84 22.90 26.00 3.16
C SER A 84 22.14 27.25 3.58
N GLN A 85 21.99 27.39 4.90
CA GLN A 85 21.43 28.52 5.65
C GLN A 85 19.93 28.41 6.01
N ALA A 86 19.67 27.72 7.13
CA ALA A 86 18.81 28.22 8.22
C ALA A 86 18.80 27.19 9.38
N VAL A 87 19.96 26.98 10.00
CA VAL A 87 19.98 26.71 11.46
C VAL A 87 20.16 28.08 12.07
N GLU A 88 19.04 28.80 12.24
CA GLU A 88 19.02 30.01 13.03
C GLU A 88 18.14 29.77 14.25
N GLU A 89 18.73 30.14 15.36
CA GLU A 89 18.47 29.80 16.75
C GLU A 89 17.15 30.43 17.26
N PRO A 90 16.39 29.76 18.14
CA PRO A 90 15.16 30.33 18.69
C PRO A 90 15.49 31.37 19.76
N PRO A 91 14.95 32.61 19.72
CA PRO A 91 15.05 33.50 20.86
C PRO A 91 14.03 33.12 21.95
N SER A 92 14.55 32.84 23.14
CA SER A 92 13.77 32.77 24.39
C SER A 92 13.71 34.16 25.09
N PRO A 93 12.98 34.33 26.19
CA PRO A 93 11.93 35.33 26.38
C PRO A 93 12.47 36.65 26.97
N ARG A 94 11.75 37.76 26.72
CA ARG A 94 12.04 39.07 27.33
C ARG A 94 11.23 39.22 28.62
N THR A 95 11.92 39.25 29.76
CA THR A 95 11.39 39.57 31.09
C THR A 95 11.27 41.09 31.28
N GLU A 96 10.08 41.49 31.73
CA GLU A 96 9.66 42.61 32.58
C GLU A 96 10.23 44.03 32.42
N MET A 97 9.29 45.00 32.36
CA MET A 97 9.33 46.20 33.20
C MET A 97 7.88 46.57 33.64
N GLU A 98 7.60 46.40 34.93
CA GLU A 98 6.54 47.07 35.69
C GLU A 98 6.81 48.61 35.74
N PRO A 99 5.79 49.47 35.96
CA PRO A 99 5.56 49.89 37.36
C PRO A 99 4.14 50.37 37.74
N SER A 100 3.94 50.33 39.06
CA SER A 100 3.34 51.40 39.89
C SER A 100 1.89 51.19 40.35
N VAL A 101 1.80 50.70 41.59
CA VAL A 101 0.62 50.74 42.46
C VAL A 101 0.63 52.02 43.29
N ALA A 102 -0.54 52.66 43.45
CA ALA A 102 -0.91 53.44 44.63
C ALA A 102 -2.44 53.38 44.84
N PRO A 103 -2.93 53.50 46.11
CA PRO A 103 -4.02 52.67 46.62
C PRO A 103 -5.40 53.36 46.61
N THR A 104 -6.47 52.57 46.70
CA THR A 104 -7.84 53.05 47.01
C THR A 104 -8.49 52.12 48.06
N PRO A 105 -9.38 52.66 48.93
CA PRO A 105 -9.65 52.20 50.31
C PRO A 105 -10.61 50.99 50.41
N PRO A 106 -10.79 50.40 51.61
CA PRO A 106 -11.41 49.09 51.77
C PRO A 106 -12.94 49.17 51.61
N VAL A 107 -13.47 48.34 50.71
CA VAL A 107 -14.92 48.07 50.65
C VAL A 107 -15.18 46.79 51.44
N GLU A 108 -15.98 46.92 52.50
CA GLU A 108 -16.40 45.82 53.38
C GLU A 108 -17.07 44.67 52.60
N PRO A 109 -16.86 43.41 53.02
CA PRO A 109 -17.55 42.28 52.44
C PRO A 109 -19.02 42.26 52.91
N ARG A 110 -19.92 42.65 52.01
CA ARG A 110 -21.36 42.44 52.20
C ARG A 110 -21.65 40.93 52.04
N PRO A 111 -22.25 40.24 53.03
CA PRO A 111 -22.58 38.83 52.87
C PRO A 111 -23.64 38.68 51.79
N SER A 112 -23.21 38.21 50.62
CA SER A 112 -24.08 37.82 49.54
C SER A 112 -24.63 36.44 49.90
N GLN A 113 -25.90 36.39 50.29
CA GLN A 113 -26.61 35.15 50.57
C GLN A 113 -26.43 34.19 49.39
N PRO A 114 -26.16 32.89 49.62
CA PRO A 114 -26.15 31.91 48.54
C PRO A 114 -27.56 31.83 48.00
N ARG A 115 -27.82 32.55 46.91
CA ARG A 115 -28.95 32.26 46.04
C ARG A 115 -28.72 30.82 45.63
N ALA A 116 -29.57 29.92 46.10
CA ALA A 116 -29.61 28.54 45.65
C ALA A 116 -29.67 28.61 44.12
N VAL A 117 -28.51 28.46 43.49
CA VAL A 117 -28.42 28.05 42.11
C VAL A 117 -29.04 26.68 42.21
N ALA A 118 -30.31 26.57 41.79
CA ALA A 118 -30.91 25.29 41.53
C ALA A 118 -29.86 24.56 40.69
N GLN A 119 -29.25 23.54 41.30
CA GLN A 119 -28.43 22.59 40.57
C GLN A 119 -29.43 21.92 39.64
N GLU A 120 -29.60 22.53 38.47
CA GLU A 120 -30.06 21.81 37.30
C GLU A 120 -28.89 20.91 36.96
N GLU A 121 -28.79 19.79 37.71
CA GLU A 121 -28.01 18.64 37.30
C GLU A 121 -28.44 18.39 35.87
N ALA A 122 -27.56 18.73 34.92
CA ALA A 122 -27.73 18.41 33.52
C ALA A 122 -27.81 16.89 33.44
N GLN A 123 -29.01 16.35 33.61
CA GLN A 123 -29.25 14.92 33.61
C GLN A 123 -28.78 14.43 32.24
N PRO A 124 -27.88 13.44 32.18
CA PRO A 124 -27.38 12.95 30.90
C PRO A 124 -28.60 12.53 30.07
N SER A 125 -28.72 13.14 28.90
CA SER A 125 -29.90 13.12 28.04
C SER A 125 -30.40 11.70 27.77
N GLY A 126 -31.70 11.55 27.49
CA GLY A 126 -32.44 10.27 27.51
C GLY A 126 -31.87 9.09 26.70
N LEU A 127 -30.94 9.33 25.78
CA LEU A 127 -30.18 8.28 25.09
C LEU A 127 -29.27 7.50 26.05
N TRP A 128 -28.68 8.17 27.04
CA TRP A 128 -27.78 7.57 28.04
C TRP A 128 -28.50 6.63 29.01
N ARG A 129 -29.81 6.83 29.25
CA ARG A 129 -30.66 5.93 30.05
C ARG A 129 -31.36 4.85 29.22
N SER A 130 -31.19 4.84 27.90
CA SER A 130 -31.88 3.90 27.02
C SER A 130 -31.11 2.57 26.90
N LEU A 131 -31.69 1.49 27.45
CA LEU A 131 -31.12 0.15 27.34
C LEU A 131 -31.11 -0.37 25.89
N THR A 132 -32.13 -0.02 25.10
CA THR A 132 -32.21 -0.40 23.69
C THR A 132 -31.14 0.32 22.86
N PHE A 133 -30.85 1.57 23.19
CA PHE A 133 -29.75 2.32 22.58
C PHE A 133 -28.38 1.66 22.87
N TRP A 134 -28.08 1.37 24.14
CA TRP A 134 -26.81 0.70 24.50
C TRP A 134 -26.67 -0.70 23.91
N ARG A 135 -27.76 -1.45 23.81
CA ARG A 135 -27.77 -2.76 23.14
C ARG A 135 -27.57 -2.64 21.64
N GLY A 136 -28.22 -1.68 21.00
CA GLY A 136 -28.03 -1.39 19.58
C GLY A 136 -26.59 -0.98 19.28
N LEU A 137 -26.01 -0.10 20.10
CA LEU A 137 -24.62 0.33 19.98
C LEU A 137 -23.64 -0.83 20.18
N GLY A 138 -23.87 -1.70 21.18
CA GLY A 138 -23.05 -2.88 21.40
C GLY A 138 -23.10 -3.88 20.25
N LEU A 139 -24.29 -4.13 19.69
CA LEU A 139 -24.46 -5.00 18.52
C LEU A 139 -23.81 -4.41 17.26
N ALA A 140 -23.94 -3.10 17.05
CA ALA A 140 -23.30 -2.40 15.95
C ALA A 140 -21.77 -2.44 16.06
N ALA A 141 -21.22 -2.22 17.26
CA ALA A 141 -19.78 -2.30 17.52
C ALA A 141 -19.25 -3.73 17.30
N LEU A 142 -19.97 -4.75 17.73
CA LEU A 142 -19.62 -6.15 17.47
C LEU A 142 -19.65 -6.48 15.97
N ALA A 143 -20.70 -6.04 15.26
CA ALA A 143 -20.80 -6.23 13.82
C ALA A 143 -19.64 -5.53 13.08
N ALA A 144 -19.33 -4.29 13.46
CA ALA A 144 -18.19 -3.55 12.90
C ALA A 144 -16.85 -4.25 13.18
N ALA A 145 -16.65 -4.78 14.39
CA ALA A 145 -15.44 -5.52 14.75
C ALA A 145 -15.30 -6.83 13.94
N LEU A 146 -16.40 -7.55 13.71
CA LEU A 146 -16.40 -8.76 12.89
C LEU A 146 -16.09 -8.44 11.42
N LEU A 147 -16.70 -7.39 10.87
CA LEU A 147 -16.43 -6.92 9.51
C LEU A 147 -14.98 -6.46 9.35
N LEU A 148 -14.46 -5.69 10.32
CA LEU A 148 -13.06 -5.28 10.34
C LEU A 148 -12.12 -6.47 10.44
N GLY A 149 -12.41 -7.43 11.32
CA GLY A 149 -11.62 -8.67 11.45
C GLY A 149 -11.63 -9.50 10.18
N ALA A 150 -12.78 -9.64 9.52
CA ALA A 150 -12.90 -10.33 8.25
C ALA A 150 -12.17 -9.59 7.11
N GLY A 151 -12.32 -8.27 7.02
CA GLY A 151 -11.65 -7.42 6.05
C GLY A 151 -10.12 -7.43 6.22
N LEU A 152 -9.64 -7.33 7.45
CA LEU A 152 -8.22 -7.45 7.77
C LEU A 152 -7.69 -8.85 7.43
N GLY A 153 -8.44 -9.90 7.78
CA GLY A 153 -8.10 -11.27 7.42
C GLY A 153 -7.99 -11.48 5.91
N TYR A 154 -8.94 -10.94 5.15
CA TYR A 154 -8.93 -10.94 3.70
C TYR A 154 -7.71 -10.19 3.15
N PHE A 155 -7.46 -8.97 3.63
CA PHE A 155 -6.33 -8.15 3.19
C PHE A 155 -4.97 -8.81 3.47
N LEU A 156 -4.78 -9.35 4.68
CA LEU A 156 -3.56 -10.08 5.04
C LEU A 156 -3.38 -11.35 4.20
N GLN A 157 -4.47 -12.03 3.84
CA GLN A 157 -4.41 -13.19 2.97
C GLN A 157 -4.05 -12.79 1.53
N GLU A 158 -4.61 -11.70 1.04
CA GLU A 158 -4.34 -11.18 -0.31
C GLU A 158 -2.89 -10.67 -0.45
N ALA A 159 -2.38 -9.96 0.55
CA ALA A 159 -0.98 -9.54 0.62
C ALA A 159 0.00 -10.73 0.58
N ARG A 160 -0.40 -11.90 1.10
CA ARG A 160 0.41 -13.14 1.01
C ARG A 160 0.30 -13.84 -0.34
N ARG A 161 -0.75 -13.57 -1.12
CA ARG A 161 -0.97 -14.14 -2.46
C ARG A 161 -0.27 -13.37 -3.55
N GLN A 162 0.07 -12.10 -3.33
CA GLN A 162 0.78 -11.30 -4.32
C GLN A 162 2.25 -11.74 -4.41
N PRO A 163 2.82 -11.85 -5.62
CA PRO A 163 4.23 -12.13 -5.78
C PRO A 163 5.03 -10.93 -5.28
N THR A 164 6.08 -11.18 -4.51
CA THR A 164 6.97 -10.13 -4.01
C THR A 164 8.09 -9.83 -5.00
N LEU A 165 8.49 -10.84 -5.78
CA LEU A 165 9.51 -10.72 -6.82
C LEU A 165 9.08 -11.39 -8.12
N ILE A 166 9.53 -10.83 -9.24
CA ILE A 166 9.33 -11.37 -10.59
C ILE A 166 10.69 -11.46 -11.27
N ALA A 167 11.05 -12.63 -11.79
CA ALA A 167 12.19 -12.81 -12.67
C ALA A 167 11.71 -13.18 -14.08
N VAL A 168 12.13 -12.41 -15.07
CA VAL A 168 11.86 -12.72 -16.48
C VAL A 168 13.06 -13.49 -17.04
N LEU A 169 12.85 -14.74 -17.44
CA LEU A 169 13.90 -15.61 -17.95
C LEU A 169 14.09 -15.36 -19.45
N MET A 170 15.24 -14.79 -19.81
CA MET A 170 15.61 -14.49 -21.18
C MET A 170 16.52 -15.60 -21.75
N PRO A 171 16.30 -16.03 -23.00
CA PRO A 171 17.20 -16.97 -23.67
C PRO A 171 18.62 -16.42 -23.80
N PRO A 172 19.67 -17.26 -23.78
CA PRO A 172 21.06 -16.81 -23.89
C PRO A 172 21.38 -16.10 -25.20
N ASN A 173 20.67 -16.44 -26.28
CA ASN A 173 20.87 -15.87 -27.61
C ASN A 173 20.06 -14.59 -27.84
N GLY A 174 19.37 -14.07 -26.80
CA GLY A 174 18.36 -13.03 -26.95
C GLY A 174 17.04 -13.56 -27.53
N GLY A 175 16.08 -12.65 -27.74
CA GLY A 175 14.75 -12.97 -28.27
C GLY A 175 13.63 -12.81 -27.25
N ARG A 176 12.51 -13.52 -27.47
CA ARG A 176 11.33 -13.46 -26.58
C ARG A 176 11.63 -14.15 -25.25
N ALA A 177 11.09 -13.61 -24.17
CA ALA A 177 11.20 -14.21 -22.84
C ALA A 177 10.73 -15.67 -22.84
N ALA A 178 11.53 -16.56 -22.26
CA ALA A 178 11.26 -18.00 -22.22
C ALA A 178 10.21 -18.35 -21.16
N ALA A 179 10.31 -17.71 -19.98
CA ALA A 179 9.41 -17.95 -18.86
C ALA A 179 9.42 -16.77 -17.88
N ILE A 180 8.42 -16.69 -17.01
CA ILE A 180 8.38 -15.79 -15.85
C ILE A 180 8.39 -16.63 -14.58
N VAL A 181 9.24 -16.26 -13.63
CA VAL A 181 9.23 -16.81 -12.26
C VAL A 181 8.64 -15.76 -11.33
N ARG A 182 7.58 -16.13 -10.61
CA ARG A 182 6.93 -15.30 -9.60
C ARG A 182 7.25 -15.89 -8.23
N ALA A 183 7.98 -15.16 -7.40
CA ALA A 183 8.32 -15.61 -6.05
C ALA A 183 7.48 -14.87 -5.01
N PHE A 184 6.97 -15.63 -4.03
CA PHE A 184 6.06 -15.15 -3.00
C PHE A 184 6.78 -15.10 -1.65
N ALA A 185 6.36 -14.20 -0.76
CA ALA A 185 6.91 -14.08 0.59
C ALA A 185 6.82 -15.38 1.42
N THR A 186 5.95 -16.31 1.02
CA THR A 186 5.73 -17.59 1.71
C THR A 186 6.79 -18.67 1.41
N GLY A 187 7.83 -18.38 0.62
CA GLY A 187 8.82 -19.39 0.18
C GLY A 187 8.30 -20.29 -0.95
N ARG A 188 7.27 -19.85 -1.65
CA ARG A 188 6.74 -20.49 -2.85
C ARG A 188 7.23 -19.71 -4.07
N ALA A 189 7.46 -20.39 -5.18
CA ALA A 189 7.60 -19.75 -6.48
C ALA A 189 6.67 -20.43 -7.49
N GLU A 190 6.25 -19.68 -8.50
CA GLU A 190 5.56 -20.22 -9.66
C GLU A 190 6.40 -19.91 -10.90
N ILE A 191 6.56 -20.89 -11.78
CA ILE A 191 7.12 -20.67 -13.11
C ILE A 191 6.01 -20.76 -14.14
N GLU A 192 6.00 -19.82 -15.06
CA GLU A 192 5.08 -19.74 -16.19
C GLU A 192 5.89 -19.64 -17.48
N PRO A 193 6.05 -20.76 -18.22
CA PRO A 193 6.63 -20.73 -19.56
C PRO A 193 5.79 -19.84 -20.48
N LEU A 194 6.45 -18.94 -21.20
CA LEU A 194 5.80 -18.02 -22.14
C LEU A 194 5.81 -18.54 -23.57
N GLN A 195 6.58 -19.60 -23.81
CA GLN A 195 6.75 -20.24 -25.10
C GLN A 195 6.70 -21.76 -24.92
N PRO A 196 6.17 -22.50 -25.90
CA PRO A 196 6.31 -23.95 -25.92
C PRO A 196 7.80 -24.29 -26.05
N VAL A 197 8.28 -25.16 -25.18
CA VAL A 197 9.62 -25.75 -25.27
C VAL A 197 9.43 -27.21 -25.65
N ASP A 198 10.08 -27.63 -26.73
CA ASP A 198 10.15 -29.03 -27.10
C ASP A 198 11.13 -29.74 -26.16
N VAL A 199 10.61 -30.66 -25.35
CA VAL A 199 11.39 -31.44 -24.38
C VAL A 199 11.58 -32.83 -24.98
N PRO A 200 12.82 -33.22 -25.35
CA PRO A 200 13.06 -34.52 -25.95
C PRO A 200 12.65 -35.68 -25.03
N PRO A 201 12.33 -36.87 -25.59
CA PRO A 201 12.04 -38.05 -24.78
C PRO A 201 13.18 -38.36 -23.79
N GLY A 202 12.83 -38.62 -22.53
CA GLY A 202 13.81 -38.89 -21.48
C GLY A 202 14.52 -37.65 -20.94
N LYS A 203 14.06 -36.44 -21.28
CA LYS A 203 14.54 -35.18 -20.72
C LYS A 203 13.46 -34.52 -19.86
N ALA A 204 13.88 -33.58 -19.03
CA ALA A 204 13.01 -32.74 -18.21
C ALA A 204 13.57 -31.31 -18.18
N ILE A 205 12.73 -30.34 -17.83
CA ILE A 205 13.17 -28.97 -17.56
C ILE A 205 13.47 -28.85 -16.06
N GLN A 206 14.63 -28.32 -15.71
CA GLN A 206 14.99 -28.05 -14.33
C GLN A 206 15.15 -26.56 -14.07
N ILE A 207 14.60 -26.12 -12.94
CA ILE A 207 14.64 -24.74 -12.50
C ILE A 207 15.65 -24.63 -11.37
N TRP A 208 16.50 -23.62 -11.49
CA TRP A 208 17.58 -23.34 -10.57
C TRP A 208 17.47 -21.94 -10.02
N THR A 209 17.98 -21.76 -8.81
CA THR A 209 18.20 -20.43 -8.24
C THR A 209 19.64 -20.29 -7.78
N LEU A 210 20.21 -19.11 -7.99
CA LEU A 210 21.54 -18.73 -7.54
C LEU A 210 21.33 -17.57 -6.55
N PRO A 211 21.34 -17.84 -5.24
CA PRO A 211 21.12 -16.83 -4.21
C PRO A 211 22.18 -15.73 -4.22
N ASP A 212 23.38 -16.07 -4.65
CA ASP A 212 24.53 -15.19 -4.87
C ASP A 212 25.29 -15.73 -6.09
N VAL A 213 25.87 -14.85 -6.90
CA VAL A 213 26.71 -15.20 -8.06
C VAL A 213 27.91 -16.06 -7.67
N ALA A 214 28.38 -15.94 -6.43
CA ALA A 214 29.49 -16.73 -5.90
C ALA A 214 29.07 -18.12 -5.37
N THR A 215 27.76 -18.40 -5.26
CA THR A 215 27.26 -19.67 -4.72
C THR A 215 26.85 -20.63 -5.83
N ALA A 216 27.04 -21.93 -5.60
CA ALA A 216 26.56 -22.96 -6.51
C ALA A 216 25.03 -22.84 -6.72
N PRO A 217 24.54 -23.06 -7.96
CA PRO A 217 23.10 -23.12 -8.22
C PRO A 217 22.41 -24.17 -7.35
N LYS A 218 21.21 -23.85 -6.90
CA LYS A 218 20.35 -24.77 -6.14
C LYS A 218 19.11 -25.12 -6.94
N SER A 219 18.82 -26.41 -7.06
CA SER A 219 17.62 -26.91 -7.73
C SER A 219 16.38 -26.49 -6.94
N VAL A 220 15.39 -25.93 -7.63
CA VAL A 220 14.10 -25.50 -7.08
C VAL A 220 12.97 -26.45 -7.52
N GLY A 221 13.13 -27.09 -8.66
CA GLY A 221 12.16 -28.07 -9.15
C GLY A 221 12.50 -28.62 -10.53
N VAL A 222 11.93 -29.77 -10.85
CA VAL A 222 12.03 -30.46 -12.14
C VAL A 222 10.62 -30.63 -12.69
N ILE A 223 10.41 -30.32 -13.96
CA ILE A 223 9.13 -30.42 -14.65
C ILE A 223 9.32 -31.19 -15.97
N ASP A 224 8.46 -32.16 -16.25
CA ASP A 224 8.63 -33.03 -17.43
C ASP A 224 8.28 -32.34 -18.77
N ARG A 225 7.59 -31.20 -18.70
CA ARG A 225 7.15 -30.43 -19.86
C ARG A 225 7.08 -28.94 -19.53
N ALA A 226 7.12 -28.09 -20.56
CA ALA A 226 6.91 -26.66 -20.42
C ALA A 226 5.45 -26.33 -20.08
N SER A 227 5.11 -26.44 -18.80
CA SER A 227 3.82 -26.05 -18.24
C SER A 227 4.00 -25.24 -16.97
N ARG A 228 2.98 -24.46 -16.60
CA ARG A 228 2.96 -23.77 -15.30
C ARG A 228 3.18 -24.77 -14.17
N ALA A 229 4.09 -24.46 -13.26
CA ALA A 229 4.40 -25.31 -12.12
C ALA A 229 4.67 -24.49 -10.86
N THR A 230 4.29 -25.04 -9.72
CA THR A 230 4.67 -24.50 -8.41
C THR A 230 5.99 -25.12 -7.97
N LEU A 231 6.92 -24.26 -7.60
CA LEU A 231 8.26 -24.58 -7.12
C LEU A 231 8.32 -24.30 -5.61
N LYS A 232 8.99 -25.18 -4.87
CA LYS A 232 9.19 -25.02 -3.43
C LYS A 232 10.57 -24.46 -3.18
N LEU A 233 10.66 -23.28 -2.57
CA LEU A 233 11.93 -22.70 -2.12
C LEU A 233 12.26 -23.12 -0.68
N GLU A 234 11.51 -24.06 -0.10
CA GLU A 234 11.73 -24.58 1.27
C GLU A 234 13.15 -25.15 1.40
N GLY A 235 13.91 -24.67 2.39
CA GLY A 235 15.33 -25.03 2.57
C GLY A 235 16.32 -24.25 1.68
N LEU A 236 15.84 -23.35 0.84
CA LEU A 236 16.65 -22.40 0.09
C LEU A 236 16.68 -21.03 0.80
N PRO A 237 17.72 -20.20 0.58
CA PRO A 237 17.72 -18.84 1.09
C PRO A 237 16.49 -18.07 0.60
N ALA A 238 15.95 -17.21 1.47
CA ALA A 238 14.81 -16.37 1.12
C ALA A 238 15.11 -15.55 -0.14
N THR A 239 14.11 -15.44 -1.01
CA THR A 239 14.25 -14.79 -2.30
C THR A 239 14.56 -13.30 -2.14
N ARG A 240 15.58 -12.78 -2.83
CA ARG A 240 15.98 -11.36 -2.76
C ARG A 240 15.94 -10.68 -4.14
N PRO A 241 15.75 -9.35 -4.21
CA PRO A 241 16.02 -8.61 -5.43
C PRO A 241 17.46 -8.90 -5.93
N GLY A 242 17.62 -9.05 -7.25
CA GLY A 242 18.87 -9.44 -7.91
C GLY A 242 19.15 -10.95 -7.89
N GLN A 243 18.34 -11.76 -7.21
CA GLN A 243 18.54 -13.21 -7.17
C GLN A 243 18.32 -13.82 -8.55
N MET A 244 19.27 -14.63 -9.00
CA MET A 244 19.22 -15.20 -10.34
C MET A 244 18.44 -16.50 -10.37
N PHE A 245 17.61 -16.65 -11.40
CA PHE A 245 16.91 -17.87 -11.74
C PHE A 245 17.36 -18.35 -13.11
N GLN A 246 17.41 -19.67 -13.28
CA GLN A 246 17.79 -20.30 -14.54
C GLN A 246 16.86 -21.48 -14.83
N MET A 247 16.68 -21.76 -16.12
CA MET A 247 15.91 -22.87 -16.64
C MET A 247 16.77 -23.64 -17.64
N THR A 248 16.99 -24.94 -17.40
CA THR A 248 17.79 -25.81 -18.28
C THR A 248 17.00 -27.05 -18.69
N ILE A 249 17.39 -27.70 -19.78
CA ILE A 249 16.95 -29.07 -20.09
C ILE A 249 17.96 -30.04 -19.47
N GLU A 250 17.50 -30.98 -18.67
CA GLU A 250 18.30 -32.00 -18.02
C GLU A 250 17.76 -33.40 -18.34
N ASP A 251 18.42 -34.44 -17.85
CA ASP A 251 17.90 -35.80 -17.91
C ASP A 251 16.58 -35.94 -17.12
N ALA A 252 15.80 -36.97 -17.44
CA ALA A 252 14.61 -37.31 -16.67
C ALA A 252 14.98 -37.50 -15.18
N GLY A 253 14.33 -36.74 -14.30
CA GLY A 253 14.66 -36.66 -12.87
C GLY A 253 15.61 -35.53 -12.48
N GLY A 254 16.19 -34.80 -13.45
CA GLY A 254 17.07 -33.66 -13.25
C GLY A 254 18.56 -33.99 -13.38
N SER A 255 19.40 -32.99 -13.12
CA SER A 255 20.85 -33.10 -13.18
C SER A 255 21.40 -34.00 -12.05
N PRO A 256 22.32 -34.92 -12.37
CA PRO A 256 22.95 -35.80 -11.38
C PRO A 256 24.03 -35.11 -10.54
N THR A 257 24.50 -33.93 -10.93
CA THR A 257 25.65 -33.26 -10.29
C THR A 257 25.24 -32.24 -9.23
N GLY A 258 23.95 -31.93 -9.14
CA GLY A 258 23.46 -30.81 -8.31
C GLY A 258 23.76 -29.42 -8.90
N ALA A 259 24.30 -29.36 -10.11
CA ALA A 259 24.48 -28.13 -10.89
C ALA A 259 23.90 -28.30 -12.31
N PRO A 260 23.58 -27.22 -13.04
CA PRO A 260 23.06 -27.34 -14.40
C PRO A 260 24.06 -28.07 -15.32
N THR A 261 23.60 -29.09 -16.04
CA THR A 261 24.46 -29.90 -16.93
C THR A 261 24.04 -29.82 -18.40
N GLY A 262 22.78 -29.54 -18.68
CA GLY A 262 22.28 -29.42 -20.04
C GLY A 262 22.11 -27.98 -20.53
N PRO A 263 21.50 -27.80 -21.71
CA PRO A 263 21.43 -26.50 -22.37
C PRO A 263 20.57 -25.50 -21.59
N LEU A 264 21.06 -24.26 -21.51
CA LEU A 264 20.36 -23.15 -20.88
C LEU A 264 19.23 -22.64 -21.78
N LEU A 265 18.00 -22.74 -21.29
CA LEU A 265 16.81 -22.22 -21.96
C LEU A 265 16.55 -20.75 -21.64
N GLY A 266 16.86 -20.33 -20.42
CA GLY A 266 16.78 -18.93 -20.05
C GLY A 266 17.29 -18.62 -18.65
N LYS A 267 17.68 -17.37 -18.44
CA LYS A 267 18.12 -16.84 -17.15
C LYS A 267 17.59 -15.43 -16.91
N GLY A 268 17.45 -15.03 -15.66
CA GLY A 268 16.97 -13.71 -15.31
C GLY A 268 17.14 -13.42 -13.83
N GLU A 269 17.22 -12.14 -13.50
CA GLU A 269 17.27 -11.67 -12.11
C GLU A 269 15.86 -11.35 -11.61
N ALA A 270 15.61 -11.67 -10.35
CA ALA A 270 14.37 -11.34 -9.68
C ALA A 270 14.38 -9.85 -9.32
N ALA A 271 13.42 -9.10 -9.85
CA ALA A 271 13.15 -7.72 -9.46
C ALA A 271 11.91 -7.64 -8.57
N GLN A 272 11.74 -6.54 -7.84
CA GLN A 272 10.55 -6.31 -7.04
C GLN A 272 9.31 -6.22 -7.94
N ALA A 273 8.25 -6.92 -7.55
CA ALA A 273 6.96 -6.72 -8.20
C ALA A 273 6.44 -5.33 -7.82
N LEU A 274 6.19 -4.48 -8.82
CA LEU A 274 5.60 -3.15 -8.66
C LEU A 274 4.09 -3.25 -8.47
#